data_AF-A0A7W8ZN66-F1
#
_entry.id   AF-A0A7W8ZN66-F1
#
_cell.length_a   1.000
_cell.length_b   1.000
_cell.length_c   1.000
_cell.angle_alpha   90.00
_cell.angle_beta   90.00
_cell.angle_gamma   90.00
#
_symmetry.space_group_name_H-M   'P 1'
#
loop_
_entity.id
_entity.type
_entity.pdbx_description
1 polymer ?
#
loop_
_entity_poly.entity_id
_entity_poly.type
_entity_poly.pdbx_seq_one_letter_code
_entity_poly.pdbx_strand_id
1 'polypeptide(L)'
;MQLKPQYSVFVLLLLVAIGCKQPNNHAGELNDAAGLPQALKFDQLGFKVITSMINKKNATMSTLYGNPGALDYSKAKADSNAKDMIFALVTWKQQDDERWFGAKIPGQFQSVEMVTSKTNGPEIQTSYKIYKGKEGKWQNDPLTEKARIKYILAQTASVMP
;
A
#
# COMPACT_ATOMS: atom_id res chain seq x y z
N MET A 1 17.27 -51.10 31.36
CA MET A 1 17.12 -49.91 32.22
C MET A 1 15.65 -49.52 32.20
N GLN A 2 14.86 -49.92 33.20
CA GLN A 2 13.41 -49.63 33.22
C GLN A 2 13.19 -48.21 33.74
N LEU A 3 12.64 -47.32 32.91
CA LEU A 3 12.23 -45.98 33.36
C LEU A 3 11.11 -46.15 34.40
N LYS A 4 11.30 -45.57 35.59
CA LYS A 4 10.28 -45.56 36.64
C LYS A 4 9.01 -44.84 36.12
N PRO A 5 7.80 -45.30 36.46
CA PRO A 5 6.53 -44.78 35.92
C PRO A 5 6.34 -43.27 36.13
N GLN A 6 6.91 -42.72 37.20
CA GLN A 6 6.98 -41.29 37.49
C GLN A 6 7.67 -40.45 36.40
N TYR A 7 8.68 -40.99 35.70
CA TYR A 7 9.36 -40.28 34.61
C TYR A 7 8.57 -40.34 33.30
N SER A 8 7.85 -41.43 33.04
CA SER A 8 6.97 -41.54 31.87
C SER A 8 5.81 -40.55 31.92
N VAL A 9 5.21 -40.34 33.09
CA VAL A 9 4.14 -39.34 33.27
C VAL A 9 4.66 -37.92 33.03
N PHE A 10 5.88 -37.61 33.50
CA PHE A 10 6.49 -36.30 33.32
C PHE A 10 6.84 -36.00 31.85
N VAL A 11 7.37 -36.98 31.12
CA VAL A 11 7.65 -36.85 29.68
C VAL A 11 6.37 -36.68 28.87
N LEU A 12 5.29 -37.40 29.23
CA LEU A 12 4.00 -37.27 28.56
C LEU A 12 3.40 -35.87 28.76
N LEU A 13 3.47 -35.33 29.98
CA LEU A 13 3.03 -33.95 30.28
C LEU A 13 3.85 -32.89 29.54
N LEU A 14 5.16 -33.10 29.39
CA LEU A 14 6.04 -32.22 28.61
C LEU A 14 5.70 -32.23 27.12
N LEU A 15 5.38 -33.39 26.54
CA LEU A 15 4.98 -33.50 25.14
C LEU A 15 3.63 -32.82 24.87
N VAL A 16 2.68 -32.89 25.80
CA VAL A 16 1.38 -32.20 25.69
C VAL A 16 1.54 -30.68 25.77
N ALA A 17 2.49 -30.17 26.57
CA ALA A 17 2.74 -28.73 26.70
C ALA A 17 3.37 -28.10 25.44
N ILE A 18 4.10 -28.86 24.61
CA ILE A 18 4.75 -28.36 23.39
C ILE A 18 3.79 -28.38 22.17
N GLY A 19 2.67 -29.10 22.28
CA GLY A 19 1.73 -29.33 21.17
C GLY A 19 0.72 -28.21 20.89
N CYS A 20 0.57 -27.21 21.76
CA CYS A 20 -0.38 -26.12 21.55
C CYS A 20 0.25 -24.95 20.78
N LYS A 21 0.46 -25.13 19.48
CA LYS A 21 0.44 -24.01 18.54
C LYS A 21 -0.88 -24.06 17.79
N GLN A 22 -1.82 -23.19 18.16
CA GLN A 22 -2.97 -22.93 17.30
C GLN A 22 -2.44 -22.54 15.91
N PRO A 23 -3.03 -23.07 14.82
CA PRO A 23 -2.73 -22.54 13.50
C PRO A 23 -3.22 -21.09 13.48
N ASN A 24 -2.30 -20.14 13.63
CA ASN A 24 -2.54 -18.73 13.33
C ASN A 24 -2.56 -18.60 11.81
N ASN A 25 -3.60 -19.14 11.17
CA ASN A 25 -3.90 -18.76 9.81
C ASN A 25 -4.99 -17.70 9.91
N HIS A 26 -4.62 -16.43 9.75
CA HIS A 26 -5.54 -15.29 9.73
C HIS A 26 -6.57 -15.35 8.59
N ALA A 27 -6.92 -16.52 8.05
CA ALA A 27 -7.77 -16.74 6.89
C ALA A 27 -9.15 -16.10 7.09
N GLY A 28 -9.57 -15.28 6.12
CA GLY A 28 -10.81 -14.50 6.20
C GLY A 28 -10.64 -13.13 6.88
N GLU A 29 -9.51 -12.86 7.53
CA GLU A 29 -9.21 -11.56 8.12
C GLU A 29 -8.62 -10.59 7.08
N LEU A 30 -8.93 -9.30 7.27
CA LEU A 30 -8.36 -8.20 6.51
C LEU A 30 -6.90 -7.95 6.91
N ASN A 31 -6.12 -7.41 5.99
CA ASN A 31 -4.72 -7.07 6.24
C ASN A 31 -4.60 -5.72 6.98
N ASP A 32 -4.74 -5.75 8.30
CA ASP A 32 -4.67 -4.56 9.15
C ASP A 32 -3.32 -3.85 9.09
N ALA A 33 -2.22 -4.57 8.82
CA ALA A 33 -0.90 -3.99 8.66
C ALA A 33 -0.84 -3.00 7.48
N ALA A 34 -1.57 -3.29 6.41
CA ALA A 34 -1.71 -2.46 5.22
C ALA A 34 -2.77 -1.35 5.35
N GLY A 35 -3.51 -1.31 6.47
CA GLY A 35 -4.53 -0.31 6.73
C GLY A 35 -4.02 1.13 6.58
N LEU A 36 -4.80 1.96 5.89
CA LEU A 36 -4.47 3.37 5.70
C LEU A 36 -4.87 4.20 6.92
N PRO A 37 -4.12 5.26 7.25
CA PRO A 37 -4.52 6.21 8.29
C PRO A 37 -5.89 6.82 8.01
N GLN A 38 -6.79 6.75 8.99
CA GLN A 38 -8.15 7.30 8.88
C GLN A 38 -8.17 8.81 8.56
N ALA A 39 -7.13 9.53 8.98
CA ALA A 39 -6.92 10.95 8.67
C ALA A 39 -6.87 11.26 7.17
N LEU A 40 -6.56 10.27 6.32
CA LEU A 40 -6.54 10.43 4.87
C LEU A 40 -7.94 10.40 4.24
N LYS A 41 -8.96 9.88 4.95
CA LYS A 41 -10.35 9.74 4.48
C LYS A 41 -10.44 9.15 3.07
N PHE A 42 -9.60 8.15 2.79
CA PHE A 42 -9.35 7.64 1.44
C PHE A 42 -10.60 7.01 0.80
N ASP A 43 -11.46 6.43 1.63
CA ASP A 43 -12.78 5.89 1.30
C ASP A 43 -13.75 6.93 0.74
N GLN A 44 -13.62 8.20 1.16
CA GLN A 44 -14.49 9.31 0.73
C GLN A 44 -14.03 9.93 -0.59
N LEU A 45 -12.83 9.60 -1.09
CA LEU A 45 -12.23 10.23 -2.27
C LEU A 45 -12.73 9.63 -3.59
N GLY A 46 -13.42 8.48 -3.55
CA GLY A 46 -13.96 7.84 -4.75
C GLY A 46 -12.89 7.40 -5.76
N PHE A 47 -11.65 7.21 -5.32
CA PHE A 47 -10.55 6.89 -6.22
C PHE A 47 -10.66 5.49 -6.82
N LYS A 48 -10.10 5.35 -8.02
CA LYS A 48 -9.93 4.10 -8.74
C LYS A 48 -8.45 3.75 -8.80
N VAL A 49 -8.16 2.45 -8.82
CA VAL A 49 -6.81 1.95 -9.06
C VAL A 49 -6.43 2.28 -10.50
N ILE A 50 -5.24 2.86 -10.68
CA ILE A 50 -4.63 3.13 -11.98
C ILE A 50 -3.61 2.03 -12.29
N THR A 51 -2.62 1.85 -11.41
CA THR A 51 -1.56 0.85 -11.60
C THR A 51 -0.89 0.50 -10.27
N SER A 52 -0.20 -0.64 -10.21
CA SER A 52 0.57 -1.10 -9.05
C SER A 52 2.02 -1.38 -9.44
N MET A 53 2.95 -1.08 -8.53
CA MET A 53 4.39 -1.16 -8.76
C MET A 53 5.07 -1.85 -7.58
N ILE A 54 6.13 -2.60 -7.87
CA ILE A 54 6.98 -3.24 -6.86
C ILE A 54 8.40 -2.69 -6.99
N ASN A 55 8.95 -2.19 -5.88
CA ASN A 55 10.36 -1.85 -5.79
C ASN A 55 11.08 -2.92 -4.95
N LYS A 56 11.74 -3.85 -5.65
CA LYS A 56 12.47 -4.96 -5.03
C LYS A 56 13.66 -4.48 -4.18
N LYS A 57 14.38 -3.46 -4.64
CA LYS A 57 15.56 -2.94 -3.94
C LYS A 57 15.20 -2.38 -2.56
N ASN A 58 14.07 -1.68 -2.47
CA ASN A 58 13.64 -1.04 -1.23
C ASN A 58 12.64 -1.88 -0.42
N ALA A 59 12.29 -3.07 -0.92
CA ALA A 59 11.24 -3.93 -0.39
C ALA A 59 9.93 -3.17 -0.14
N THR A 60 9.50 -2.38 -1.13
CA THR A 60 8.22 -1.64 -1.09
C THR A 60 7.32 -2.03 -2.24
N MET A 61 6.02 -1.84 -2.03
CA MET A 61 4.99 -1.93 -3.05
C MET A 61 4.20 -0.64 -3.02
N SER A 62 3.76 -0.18 -4.19
CA SER A 62 2.94 1.01 -4.32
C SER A 62 1.76 0.77 -5.23
N THR A 63 0.65 1.44 -4.96
CA THR A 63 -0.49 1.50 -5.87
C THR A 63 -0.82 2.95 -6.12
N LEU A 64 -0.92 3.30 -7.40
CA LEU A 64 -1.38 4.60 -7.84
C LEU A 64 -2.90 4.55 -7.98
N TYR A 65 -3.54 5.46 -7.28
CA TYR A 65 -4.98 5.71 -7.35
C TYR A 65 -5.22 7.08 -8.01
N GLY A 66 -6.43 7.28 -8.52
CA GLY A 66 -6.87 8.62 -8.90
C GLY A 66 -8.38 8.76 -9.03
N ASN A 67 -8.85 10.00 -9.10
CA ASN A 67 -10.25 10.29 -9.44
C ASN A 67 -10.55 9.91 -10.92
N PRO A 68 -11.82 9.92 -11.37
CA PRO A 68 -12.16 9.53 -12.73
C PRO A 68 -11.34 10.28 -13.81
N GLY A 69 -11.15 11.59 -13.67
CA GLY A 69 -10.33 12.38 -14.61
C GLY A 69 -8.87 11.93 -14.65
N ALA A 70 -8.26 11.63 -13.49
CA ALA A 70 -6.91 11.08 -13.42
C ALA A 70 -6.80 9.70 -14.07
N LEU A 71 -7.81 8.83 -13.88
CA LEU A 71 -7.86 7.52 -14.52
C LEU A 71 -7.96 7.63 -16.05
N ASP A 72 -8.83 8.49 -16.55
CA ASP A 72 -9.02 8.69 -17.99
C ASP A 72 -7.74 9.27 -18.64
N TYR A 73 -7.09 10.22 -17.95
CA TYR A 73 -5.77 10.72 -18.34
C TYR A 73 -4.74 9.60 -18.45
N SER A 74 -4.66 8.72 -17.45
CA SER A 74 -3.73 7.60 -17.44
C SER A 74 -4.04 6.51 -18.48
N LYS A 75 -5.27 6.46 -19.03
CA LYS A 75 -5.64 5.56 -20.13
C LYS A 75 -5.30 6.14 -21.51
N ALA A 76 -5.63 7.42 -21.73
CA ALA A 76 -5.53 8.04 -23.05
C ALA A 76 -4.09 8.43 -23.43
N LYS A 77 -3.23 8.68 -22.43
CA LYS A 77 -1.81 9.08 -22.60
C LYS A 77 -1.55 10.33 -23.46
N ALA A 78 -2.59 11.06 -23.88
CA ALA A 78 -2.55 12.43 -24.41
C ALA A 78 -3.99 13.03 -24.50
N ASP A 79 -4.09 14.35 -24.43
CA ASP A 79 -5.24 15.23 -24.75
C ASP A 79 -6.51 15.19 -23.90
N SER A 80 -6.62 14.34 -22.88
CA SER A 80 -7.72 14.49 -21.92
C SER A 80 -7.51 15.76 -21.10
N ASN A 81 -8.50 16.66 -21.10
CA ASN A 81 -8.57 17.86 -20.26
C ASN A 81 -8.03 17.58 -18.84
N ALA A 82 -6.77 17.97 -18.59
CA ALA A 82 -6.03 17.72 -17.35
C ALA A 82 -6.52 18.63 -16.21
N LYS A 83 -7.84 18.75 -16.07
CA LYS A 83 -8.52 19.63 -15.14
C LYS A 83 -8.97 18.82 -13.93
N ASP A 84 -8.73 19.37 -12.76
CA ASP A 84 -9.20 18.85 -11.47
C ASP A 84 -8.85 17.37 -11.24
N MET A 85 -7.69 16.93 -11.73
CA MET A 85 -7.21 15.56 -11.55
C MET A 85 -6.57 15.42 -10.18
N ILE A 86 -6.83 14.30 -9.53
CA ILE A 86 -6.19 13.97 -8.26
C ILE A 86 -5.60 12.57 -8.39
N PHE A 87 -4.29 12.49 -8.22
CA PHE A 87 -3.53 11.24 -8.12
C PHE A 87 -3.10 11.03 -6.68
N ALA A 88 -3.11 9.78 -6.22
CA ALA A 88 -2.60 9.36 -4.92
C ALA A 88 -1.75 8.10 -5.05
N LEU A 89 -0.43 8.23 -4.93
CA LEU A 89 0.50 7.10 -4.90
C LEU A 89 0.67 6.65 -3.45
N VAL A 90 0.09 5.51 -3.12
CA VAL A 90 0.18 4.91 -1.79
C VAL A 90 1.31 3.90 -1.79
N THR A 91 2.17 3.95 -0.78
CA THR A 91 3.34 3.06 -0.65
C THR A 91 3.33 2.33 0.68
N TRP A 92 3.59 1.03 0.63
CA TRP A 92 3.75 0.14 1.77
C TRP A 92 5.12 -0.54 1.74
N LYS A 93 5.58 -1.02 2.90
CA LYS A 93 6.58 -2.08 2.94
C LYS A 93 5.98 -3.37 2.40
N GLN A 94 6.82 -4.23 1.85
CA GLN A 94 6.43 -5.61 1.56
C GLN A 94 6.59 -6.45 2.83
N GLN A 95 5.66 -7.38 3.04
CA GLN A 95 5.76 -8.42 4.06
C GLN A 95 5.48 -9.79 3.40
N ASP A 96 5.94 -10.86 4.02
CA ASP A 96 5.60 -12.22 3.60
C ASP A 96 4.10 -12.48 3.79
N ASP A 97 3.51 -13.21 2.85
CA ASP A 97 2.18 -13.78 3.04
C ASP A 97 2.31 -15.09 3.82
N GLU A 98 1.73 -15.12 5.03
CA GLU A 98 1.73 -16.32 5.87
C GLU A 98 0.97 -17.50 5.25
N ARG A 99 0.08 -17.23 4.27
CA ARG A 99 -0.77 -18.22 3.62
C ARG A 99 -0.16 -18.75 2.33
N TRP A 100 0.74 -18.00 1.69
CA TRP A 100 1.38 -18.38 0.44
C TRP A 100 2.88 -18.12 0.49
N PHE A 101 3.63 -19.21 0.69
CA PHE A 101 5.09 -19.17 0.67
C PHE A 101 5.64 -18.53 -0.61
N GLY A 102 6.51 -17.53 -0.42
CA GLY A 102 7.13 -16.78 -1.51
C GLY A 102 6.31 -15.60 -2.04
N ALA A 103 5.03 -15.49 -1.66
CA ALA A 103 4.23 -14.31 -1.97
C ALA A 103 4.58 -13.15 -1.03
N LYS A 104 4.61 -11.94 -1.59
CA LYS A 104 4.79 -10.70 -0.84
C LYS A 104 3.54 -9.86 -0.96
N ILE A 105 3.00 -9.42 0.17
CA ILE A 105 1.80 -8.60 0.27
C ILE A 105 2.16 -7.20 0.85
N PRO A 106 1.30 -6.19 0.71
CA PRO A 106 1.50 -4.94 1.42
C PRO A 106 1.54 -5.21 2.93
N GLY A 107 2.52 -4.66 3.61
CA GLY A 107 2.62 -4.62 5.06
C GLY A 107 2.46 -3.19 5.55
N GLN A 108 3.33 -2.73 6.44
CA GLN A 108 3.22 -1.42 7.07
C GLN A 108 3.16 -0.26 6.04
N PHE A 109 2.10 0.54 6.14
CA PHE A 109 1.96 1.82 5.43
C PHE A 109 3.20 2.72 5.60
N GLN A 110 3.69 3.29 4.49
CA GLN A 110 4.85 4.18 4.48
C GLN A 110 4.46 5.61 4.14
N SER A 111 3.76 5.82 3.03
CA SER A 111 3.39 7.15 2.58
C SER A 111 2.23 7.18 1.60
N VAL A 112 1.59 8.36 1.51
CA VAL A 112 0.77 8.76 0.36
C VAL A 112 1.37 10.02 -0.23
N GLU A 113 1.66 9.99 -1.52
CA GLU A 113 1.99 11.17 -2.31
C GLU A 113 0.76 11.57 -3.12
N MET A 114 0.33 12.83 -3.02
CA MET A 114 -0.78 13.37 -3.80
C MET A 114 -0.30 14.41 -4.79
N VAL A 115 -0.73 14.26 -6.04
CA VAL A 115 -0.60 15.27 -7.09
C VAL A 115 -2.00 15.73 -7.44
N THR A 116 -2.22 17.04 -7.39
CA THR A 116 -3.48 17.65 -7.81
C THR A 116 -3.21 18.60 -8.96
N SER A 117 -3.99 18.50 -10.03
CA SER A 117 -4.06 19.54 -11.06
C SER A 117 -5.28 20.40 -10.82
N LYS A 118 -5.13 21.72 -10.97
CA LYS A 118 -6.23 22.68 -10.96
C LYS A 118 -6.13 23.56 -12.19
N THR A 119 -7.27 23.90 -12.77
CA THR A 119 -7.32 24.90 -13.83
C THR A 119 -7.35 26.29 -13.22
N ASN A 120 -6.43 27.16 -13.63
CA ASN A 120 -6.45 28.58 -13.30
C ASN A 120 -6.43 29.37 -14.61
N GLY A 121 -7.60 29.60 -15.20
CA GLY A 121 -7.71 30.17 -16.55
C GLY A 121 -7.23 29.19 -17.63
N PRO A 122 -6.36 29.60 -18.58
CA PRO A 122 -5.83 28.71 -19.60
C PRO A 122 -4.70 27.80 -19.08
N GLU A 123 -4.15 28.08 -17.90
CA GLU A 123 -2.99 27.37 -17.35
C GLU A 123 -3.43 26.24 -16.39
N ILE A 124 -2.73 25.11 -16.46
CA ILE A 124 -2.89 24.01 -15.52
C ILE A 124 -1.79 24.12 -14.46
N GLN A 125 -2.20 24.38 -13.22
CA GLN A 125 -1.30 24.38 -12.08
C GLN A 125 -1.31 23.00 -11.43
N THR A 126 -0.12 22.47 -11.14
CA THR A 126 0.03 21.21 -10.41
C THR A 126 0.61 21.47 -9.04
N SER A 127 0.12 20.76 -8.03
CA SER A 127 0.63 20.83 -6.66
C SER A 127 0.93 19.43 -6.15
N TYR A 128 2.01 19.30 -5.39
CA TYR A 128 2.40 18.05 -4.74
C TYR A 128 2.40 18.18 -3.22
N LYS A 129 1.97 17.11 -2.55
CA LYS A 129 2.10 16.95 -1.10
C LYS A 129 2.31 15.49 -0.74
N ILE A 130 3.01 15.23 0.36
CA ILE A 130 3.28 13.90 0.87
C ILE A 130 2.84 13.77 2.33
N TYR A 131 2.28 12.61 2.66
CA TYR A 131 1.95 12.18 4.01
C TYR A 131 2.77 10.95 4.34
N LYS A 132 3.52 10.94 5.45
CA LYS A 132 4.44 9.84 5.82
C LYS A 132 4.06 9.24 7.18
N GLY A 133 4.06 7.92 7.27
CA GLY A 133 3.78 7.17 8.50
C GLY A 133 2.33 7.27 8.97
N LYS A 134 1.95 6.51 10.00
CA LYS A 134 0.54 6.41 10.43
C LYS A 134 -0.02 7.69 11.08
N GLU A 135 0.84 8.48 11.71
CA GLU A 135 0.49 9.73 12.42
C GLU A 135 1.08 10.96 11.70
N GLY A 136 1.32 10.83 10.39
CA GLY A 136 1.90 11.88 9.58
C GLY A 136 1.07 13.16 9.54
N LYS A 137 1.68 14.20 8.98
CA LYS A 137 0.99 15.40 8.51
C LYS A 137 1.34 15.59 7.04
N TRP A 138 0.48 16.30 6.30
CA TRP A 138 0.80 16.70 4.94
C TRP A 138 2.00 17.64 4.95
N GLN A 139 2.98 17.33 4.11
CA GLN A 139 4.21 18.09 3.92
C GLN A 139 4.40 18.37 2.44
N ASN A 140 5.06 19.47 2.13
CA ASN A 140 5.58 19.73 0.80
C ASN A 140 7.08 19.44 0.82
N ASP A 141 7.61 18.90 -0.27
CA ASP A 141 9.05 18.70 -0.44
C ASP A 141 9.48 19.36 -1.76
N PRO A 142 9.84 20.66 -1.73
CA PRO A 142 10.13 21.42 -2.94
C PRO A 142 11.31 20.86 -3.74
N LEU A 143 12.24 20.16 -3.08
CA LEU A 143 13.43 19.61 -3.73
C LEU A 143 13.09 18.42 -4.64
N THR A 144 12.09 17.62 -4.25
CA THR A 144 11.71 16.42 -4.99
C THR A 144 10.42 16.59 -5.81
N GLU A 145 9.61 17.59 -5.48
CA GLU A 145 8.27 17.85 -6.05
C GLU A 145 8.21 17.69 -7.57
N LYS A 146 9.03 18.42 -8.33
CA LYS A 146 9.01 18.37 -9.80
C LYS A 146 9.26 16.96 -10.35
N ALA A 147 10.22 16.25 -9.75
CA ALA A 147 10.56 14.88 -10.16
C ALA A 147 9.44 13.90 -9.80
N ARG A 148 8.80 14.07 -8.63
CA ARG A 148 7.69 13.23 -8.17
C ARG A 148 6.41 13.46 -8.98
N ILE A 149 6.06 14.71 -9.29
CA ILE A 149 4.95 15.05 -10.20
C ILE A 149 5.16 14.37 -11.55
N LYS A 150 6.35 14.55 -12.16
CA LYS A 150 6.68 13.92 -13.43
C LYS A 150 6.56 12.40 -13.38
N TYR A 151 7.08 11.79 -12.31
CA TYR A 151 7.00 10.33 -12.11
C TYR A 151 5.55 9.85 -12.02
N ILE A 152 4.71 10.50 -11.23
CA ILE A 152 3.31 10.10 -11.02
C ILE A 152 2.49 10.28 -12.30
N LEU A 153 2.61 11.42 -12.98
CA LEU A 153 1.86 11.70 -14.22
C LEU A 153 2.31 10.81 -15.40
N ALA A 154 3.53 10.27 -15.37
CA ALA A 154 4.01 9.35 -16.40
C ALA A 154 3.41 7.93 -16.30
N GLN A 155 2.72 7.60 -15.21
CA GLN A 155 2.15 6.27 -15.02
C GLN A 155 0.89 6.06 -15.86
N THR A 156 0.83 4.89 -16.51
CA THR A 156 -0.32 4.45 -17.30
C THR A 156 -1.24 3.56 -16.50
N ALA A 157 -2.54 3.62 -16.82
CA ALA A 157 -3.49 2.66 -16.32
C ALA A 157 -3.08 1.26 -16.78
N SER A 158 -3.05 0.30 -15.86
CA SER A 158 -2.92 -1.11 -16.21
C SER A 158 -4.20 -1.55 -16.91
N VAL A 159 -4.07 -2.02 -18.14
CA VAL A 159 -5.19 -2.63 -18.85
C VAL A 159 -5.36 -4.04 -18.29
N MET A 160 -6.44 -4.26 -17.54
CA MET A 160 -6.86 -5.63 -17.23
C MET A 160 -7.68 -6.15 -18.41
N PRO A 161 -7.31 -7.30 -19.00
CA PRO A 161 -8.07 -7.93 -20.09
C PRO A 161 -9.46 -8.39 -19.63
#